data_AF-A0A947UX04-F1
#
_entry.id   AF-A0A947UX04-F1
#
_cell.length_a   1.000
_cell.length_b   1.000
_cell.length_c   1.000
_cell.angle_alpha   90.00
_cell.angle_beta   90.00
_cell.angle_gamma   90.00
#
_symmetry.space_group_name_H-M   'P 1'
#
loop_
_entity.id
_entity.type
_entity.pdbx_description
1 polymer ?
#
loop_
_entity_poly.entity_id
_entity_poly.type
_entity_poly.pdbx_seq_one_letter_code
_entity_poly.pdbx_strand_id
1 'polypeptide(L)'
;MSFGAFNFMPVILWTDALIFALLAVVLVLVWLIRRQEHLRAPWRVVAQRPMAMGAALVLAVFVVIGLLDSLHYRAQLPDSPADAPQYSVEVLSVFDALVDGLRARQEKTYSAPLAMQLYAKEFVQRDGVTVRDYPRLQHGGAHLAHADERLPDIAGRALAGAAQGALAGLLVFAGLAVWQARRSQVSVGTWLAAWRGGRLGWPARTVVLMVAAMLMLGGAMMQLAAGYHVFGTDKVGQDVLYISLK
;
A
#
# COMPACT_ATOMS: atom_id res chain seq x y z
N MET A 1 -6.19 -21.42 -29.71
CA MET A 1 -5.23 -20.53 -29.02
C MET A 1 -5.45 -20.72 -27.54
N SER A 2 -4.63 -21.56 -26.91
CA SER A 2 -4.70 -21.83 -25.47
C SER A 2 -4.20 -20.59 -24.74
N PHE A 3 -5.11 -19.83 -24.14
CA PHE A 3 -4.72 -18.82 -23.16
C PHE A 3 -4.07 -19.57 -22.01
N GLY A 4 -2.80 -19.26 -21.74
CA GLY A 4 -1.95 -20.01 -20.81
C GLY A 4 -2.62 -20.28 -19.48
N ALA A 5 -2.36 -21.46 -18.93
CA ALA A 5 -2.82 -21.92 -17.63
C ALA A 5 -2.66 -20.80 -16.58
N PHE A 6 -3.76 -20.18 -16.21
CA PHE A 6 -3.78 -19.33 -15.03
C PHE A 6 -3.78 -20.28 -13.82
N ASN A 7 -2.73 -20.25 -13.01
CA ASN A 7 -2.57 -21.03 -11.76
C ASN A 7 -3.56 -20.61 -10.64
N PHE A 8 -4.65 -19.92 -11.00
CA PHE A 8 -5.63 -19.36 -10.08
C PHE A 8 -7.02 -19.34 -10.73
N MET A 9 -8.05 -19.57 -9.91
CA MET A 9 -9.44 -19.48 -10.32
C MET A 9 -10.04 -18.16 -9.81
N PRO A 10 -10.41 -17.20 -10.67
CA PRO A 10 -11.01 -15.96 -10.22
C PRO A 10 -12.38 -16.22 -9.57
N VAL A 11 -12.67 -15.50 -8.50
CA VAL A 11 -13.94 -15.55 -7.79
C VAL A 11 -14.52 -14.14 -7.82
N ILE A 12 -15.76 -13.99 -8.26
CA ILE A 12 -16.46 -12.71 -8.24
C ILE A 12 -17.48 -12.78 -7.12
N LEU A 13 -17.25 -12.03 -6.03
CA LEU A 13 -18.25 -11.88 -4.99
C LEU A 13 -19.29 -10.84 -5.43
N TRP A 14 -20.51 -10.94 -4.90
CA TRP A 14 -21.57 -9.96 -5.19
C TRP A 14 -21.18 -8.54 -4.76
N THR A 15 -20.44 -8.41 -3.65
CA THR A 15 -19.88 -7.15 -3.18
C THR A 15 -18.96 -6.54 -4.22
N ASP A 16 -18.06 -7.35 -4.80
CA ASP A 16 -17.11 -6.89 -5.82
C ASP A 16 -17.85 -6.43 -7.07
N ALA A 17 -18.85 -7.19 -7.52
CA ALA A 17 -19.67 -6.84 -8.68
C ALA A 17 -20.36 -5.48 -8.50
N LEU A 18 -20.87 -5.18 -7.30
CA LEU A 18 -21.48 -3.88 -6.99
C LEU A 18 -20.44 -2.74 -6.99
N ILE A 19 -19.23 -2.97 -6.47
CA ILE A 19 -18.12 -2.00 -6.49
C ILE A 19 -17.72 -1.71 -7.94
N PHE A 20 -17.55 -2.73 -8.77
CA PHE A 20 -17.21 -2.56 -10.19
C PHE A 20 -18.33 -1.90 -10.99
N ALA A 21 -19.60 -2.19 -10.68
CA ALA A 21 -20.74 -1.49 -11.27
C ALA A 21 -20.74 0.00 -10.90
N LEU A 22 -20.51 0.34 -9.63
CA LEU A 22 -20.37 1.72 -9.18
C LEU A 22 -19.20 2.42 -9.90
N LEU A 23 -18.04 1.77 -9.99
CA LEU A 23 -16.89 2.27 -10.72
C LEU A 23 -17.23 2.54 -12.20
N ALA A 24 -17.93 1.61 -12.85
CA ALA A 24 -18.36 1.77 -14.24
C ALA A 24 -19.28 2.99 -14.41
N VAL A 25 -20.25 3.20 -13.51
CA VAL A 25 -21.13 4.38 -13.52
C VAL A 25 -20.31 5.66 -13.36
N VAL A 26 -19.37 5.70 -12.42
CA VAL A 26 -18.48 6.85 -12.21
C VAL A 26 -17.64 7.13 -13.46
N LEU A 27 -17.08 6.10 -14.10
CA LEU A 27 -16.29 6.24 -15.32
C LEU A 27 -17.12 6.77 -16.49
N VAL A 28 -18.35 6.29 -16.65
CA VAL A 28 -19.30 6.80 -17.65
C VAL A 28 -19.62 8.27 -17.39
N LEU A 29 -19.89 8.64 -16.13
CA LEU A 29 -20.16 10.03 -15.75
C LEU A 29 -18.94 10.93 -16.06
N VAL A 30 -17.73 10.50 -15.70
CA VAL A 30 -16.49 11.22 -16.02
C VAL A 30 -16.32 11.37 -17.53
N TRP A 31 -16.61 10.33 -18.32
CA TRP A 31 -16.53 10.39 -19.77
C TRP A 31 -17.53 11.37 -20.37
N LEU A 32 -18.77 11.40 -19.88
CA LEU A 32 -19.80 12.36 -20.29
C LEU A 32 -19.39 13.81 -19.95
N ILE A 33 -18.92 14.06 -18.71
CA ILE A 33 -18.43 15.37 -18.25
C ILE A 33 -17.25 15.84 -19.11
N ARG A 34 -16.32 14.96 -19.46
CA ARG A 34 -15.15 15.29 -20.29
C ARG A 34 -15.53 15.69 -21.72
N ARG A 35 -16.66 15.23 -22.23
CA ARG A 35 -17.15 15.57 -23.58
C ARG A 35 -17.87 16.92 -23.63
N GLN A 36 -18.38 17.43 -22.51
CA GLN A 36 -19.19 18.65 -22.48
C GLN A 36 -18.48 19.81 -21.78
N GLU A 37 -18.24 20.91 -22.50
CA GLU A 37 -17.55 22.10 -21.97
C GLU A 37 -18.18 22.66 -20.69
N HIS A 38 -19.50 22.81 -20.69
CA HIS A 38 -20.21 23.42 -19.57
C HIS A 38 -20.13 22.55 -18.31
N LEU A 39 -20.12 21.23 -18.46
CA LEU A 39 -19.95 20.31 -17.32
C LEU A 39 -18.51 20.28 -16.82
N ARG A 40 -17.50 20.46 -17.68
CA ARG A 40 -16.08 20.40 -17.27
C ARG A 40 -15.59 21.66 -16.54
N ALA A 41 -16.23 22.80 -16.76
CA ALA A 41 -15.77 24.09 -16.24
C ALA A 41 -15.69 24.13 -14.69
N PRO A 42 -16.72 23.67 -13.93
CA PRO A 42 -16.63 23.57 -12.46
C PRO A 42 -15.48 22.66 -11.99
N TRP A 43 -15.28 21.51 -12.65
CA TRP A 43 -14.23 20.57 -12.30
C TRP A 43 -12.82 21.12 -12.54
N ARG A 44 -12.65 21.99 -13.55
CA ARG A 44 -11.36 22.67 -13.77
C ARG A 44 -11.02 23.60 -12.60
N VAL A 45 -12.01 24.28 -12.00
CA VAL A 45 -11.81 25.10 -10.81
C VAL A 45 -11.41 24.23 -9.61
N VAL A 46 -12.07 23.09 -9.41
CA VAL A 46 -11.70 22.13 -8.35
C VAL A 46 -10.28 21.60 -8.55
N ALA A 47 -9.91 21.24 -9.78
CA ALA A 47 -8.57 20.74 -10.12
C ALA A 47 -7.46 21.79 -9.94
N GLN A 48 -7.81 23.08 -9.88
CA GLN A 48 -6.88 24.16 -9.56
C GLN A 48 -6.66 24.37 -8.06
N ARG A 49 -7.53 23.82 -7.19
CA ARG A 49 -7.43 23.97 -5.74
C ARG A 49 -6.44 22.96 -5.16
N PRO A 50 -5.36 23.42 -4.47
CA PRO A 50 -4.38 22.55 -3.83
C PRO A 50 -4.99 21.48 -2.91
N MET A 51 -5.88 21.90 -2.01
CA MET A 51 -6.54 21.01 -1.05
C MET A 51 -7.35 19.90 -1.74
N ALA A 52 -8.09 20.24 -2.79
CA ALA A 52 -8.89 19.27 -3.52
C ALA A 52 -8.01 18.22 -4.22
N MET A 53 -6.91 18.66 -4.85
CA MET A 53 -5.96 17.74 -5.48
C MET A 53 -5.21 16.86 -4.47
N GLY A 54 -4.87 17.40 -3.29
CA GLY A 54 -4.28 16.62 -2.20
C GLY A 54 -5.23 15.53 -1.71
N ALA A 55 -6.49 15.86 -1.44
CA ALA A 55 -7.51 14.89 -1.05
C ALA A 55 -7.78 13.84 -2.15
N ALA A 56 -7.82 14.26 -3.42
CA ALA A 56 -8.01 13.35 -4.54
C ALA A 56 -6.87 12.32 -4.67
N LEU A 57 -5.62 12.70 -4.38
CA LEU A 57 -4.49 11.77 -4.40
C LEU A 57 -4.59 10.71 -3.29
N VAL A 58 -4.96 11.14 -2.08
CA VAL A 58 -5.18 10.22 -0.96
C VAL A 58 -6.33 9.26 -1.27
N LEU A 59 -7.46 9.79 -1.75
CA LEU A 59 -8.60 8.99 -2.16
C LEU A 59 -8.24 8.01 -3.29
N ALA A 60 -7.43 8.42 -4.25
CA ALA A 60 -6.99 7.55 -5.34
C ALA A 60 -6.20 6.35 -4.83
N VAL A 61 -5.39 6.50 -3.78
CA VAL A 61 -4.70 5.36 -3.16
C VAL A 61 -5.68 4.39 -2.50
N PHE A 62 -6.67 4.89 -1.74
CA PHE A 62 -7.72 4.04 -1.17
C PHE A 62 -8.52 3.32 -2.25
N VAL A 63 -8.88 4.00 -3.35
CA VAL A 63 -9.57 3.36 -4.48
C VAL A 63 -8.71 2.27 -5.09
N VAL A 64 -7.42 2.51 -5.31
CA VAL A 64 -6.52 1.48 -5.85
C VAL A 64 -6.42 0.27 -4.93
N ILE A 65 -6.23 0.48 -3.63
CA ILE A 65 -6.17 -0.61 -2.64
C ILE A 65 -7.49 -1.39 -2.61
N GLY A 66 -8.63 -0.70 -2.51
CA GLY A 66 -9.95 -1.32 -2.51
C GLY A 66 -10.27 -2.09 -3.79
N LEU A 67 -9.81 -1.61 -4.95
CA LEU A 67 -9.96 -2.35 -6.21
C LEU A 67 -9.08 -3.60 -6.26
N LEU A 68 -7.84 -3.54 -5.75
CA LEU A 68 -6.98 -4.71 -5.63
C LEU A 68 -7.55 -5.72 -4.62
N ASP A 69 -8.17 -5.23 -3.55
CA ASP A 69 -8.81 -6.08 -2.56
C ASP A 69 -10.12 -6.71 -3.06
N SER A 70 -10.84 -6.03 -3.96
CA SER A 70 -12.05 -6.57 -4.60
C SER A 70 -11.76 -7.62 -5.69
N LEU A 71 -10.49 -7.81 -6.08
CA LEU A 71 -10.10 -8.81 -7.08
C LEU A 71 -9.77 -10.14 -6.40
N HIS A 72 -10.76 -11.01 -6.27
CA HIS A 72 -10.63 -12.28 -5.56
C HIS A 72 -10.27 -13.46 -6.48
N TYR A 73 -9.49 -14.39 -5.95
CA TYR A 73 -9.12 -15.64 -6.60
C TYR A 73 -8.87 -16.76 -5.60
N ARG A 74 -8.87 -18.01 -6.08
CA ARG A 74 -8.40 -19.20 -5.35
C ARG A 74 -7.12 -19.69 -6.00
N ALA A 75 -6.10 -19.95 -5.19
CA ALA A 75 -4.83 -20.48 -5.68
C ALA A 75 -4.96 -21.98 -5.99
N GLN A 76 -4.25 -22.46 -7.01
CA GLN A 76 -4.16 -23.89 -7.27
C GLN A 76 -3.33 -24.58 -6.18
N LEU A 77 -3.73 -25.78 -5.75
CA LEU A 77 -2.94 -26.57 -4.80
C LEU A 77 -1.63 -27.04 -5.45
N PRO A 78 -0.49 -27.05 -4.72
CA PRO A 78 0.80 -27.49 -5.25
C PRO A 78 0.79 -28.92 -5.81
N ASP A 79 0.05 -29.83 -5.16
CA ASP A 79 -0.03 -31.25 -5.53
C ASP A 79 -1.19 -31.55 -6.50
N SER A 80 -1.71 -30.52 -7.17
CA SER A 80 -2.85 -30.66 -8.05
C SER A 80 -2.49 -31.43 -9.34
N PRO A 81 -3.29 -32.43 -9.75
CA PRO A 81 -3.13 -33.08 -11.06
C PRO A 81 -3.27 -32.08 -12.21
N ALA A 82 -2.46 -32.23 -13.26
CA ALA A 82 -2.52 -31.37 -14.46
C ALA A 82 -3.85 -31.50 -15.22
N ASP A 83 -4.46 -32.69 -15.19
CA ASP A 83 -5.72 -32.98 -15.89
C ASP A 83 -6.97 -32.59 -15.07
N ALA A 84 -6.82 -32.33 -13.77
CA ALA A 84 -7.92 -31.98 -12.86
C ALA A 84 -7.43 -30.98 -11.80
N PRO A 85 -7.36 -29.67 -12.14
CA PRO A 85 -6.86 -28.65 -11.23
C PRO A 85 -7.73 -28.51 -9.98
N GLN A 86 -7.13 -28.69 -8.80
CA GLN A 86 -7.74 -28.47 -7.49
C GLN A 86 -7.30 -27.12 -6.94
N TYR A 87 -8.25 -26.36 -6.39
CA TYR A 87 -8.03 -25.01 -5.88
C TYR A 87 -8.26 -24.92 -4.38
N SER A 88 -7.60 -23.96 -3.73
CA SER A 88 -7.73 -23.68 -2.30
C SER A 88 -9.18 -23.29 -1.95
N VAL A 89 -9.62 -23.67 -0.76
CA VAL A 89 -10.90 -23.19 -0.22
C VAL A 89 -10.80 -21.71 0.17
N GLU A 90 -9.61 -21.29 0.62
CA GLU A 90 -9.30 -19.89 0.92
C GLU A 90 -9.40 -19.03 -0.35
N VAL A 91 -10.14 -17.93 -0.24
CA VAL A 91 -10.28 -16.91 -1.29
C VAL A 91 -9.37 -15.75 -0.91
N LEU A 92 -8.40 -15.47 -1.78
CA LEU A 92 -7.41 -14.40 -1.61
C LEU A 92 -7.74 -13.24 -2.53
N SER A 93 -7.47 -12.01 -2.09
CA SER A 93 -7.48 -10.87 -2.99
C SER A 93 -6.11 -10.65 -3.66
N VAL A 94 -6.08 -9.91 -4.77
CA VAL A 94 -4.80 -9.48 -5.38
C VAL A 94 -4.01 -8.62 -4.38
N PHE A 95 -4.70 -7.83 -3.56
CA PHE A 95 -4.05 -7.09 -2.48
C PHE A 95 -3.34 -8.05 -1.50
N ASP A 96 -4.00 -9.12 -1.06
CA ASP A 96 -3.41 -10.13 -0.16
C ASP A 96 -2.11 -10.72 -0.71
N ALA A 97 -2.04 -10.97 -2.01
CA ALA A 97 -0.82 -11.46 -2.67
C ALA A 97 0.33 -10.45 -2.65
N LEU A 98 0.03 -9.16 -2.77
CA LEU A 98 1.04 -8.08 -2.75
C LEU A 98 1.58 -7.84 -1.34
N VAL A 99 0.78 -8.10 -0.30
CA VAL A 99 1.15 -7.89 1.10
C VAL A 99 1.24 -9.21 1.88
N ASP A 100 1.55 -10.32 1.21
CA ASP A 100 1.55 -11.66 1.81
C ASP A 100 2.42 -11.75 3.07
N GLY A 101 3.54 -11.01 3.10
CA GLY A 101 4.39 -10.91 4.29
C GLY A 101 3.67 -10.34 5.52
N LEU A 102 2.69 -9.45 5.37
CA LEU A 102 1.87 -8.94 6.47
C LEU A 102 0.74 -9.92 6.84
N ARG A 103 0.19 -10.64 5.85
CA ARG A 103 -0.91 -11.62 6.05
C ARG A 103 -0.44 -12.89 6.75
N ALA A 104 0.70 -13.43 6.32
CA ALA A 104 1.20 -14.75 6.71
C ALA A 104 1.94 -14.74 8.05
N ARG A 105 2.46 -13.59 8.48
CA ARG A 105 3.24 -13.44 9.73
C ARG A 105 2.33 -13.18 10.92
N GLN A 106 1.50 -14.16 11.27
CA GLN A 106 0.60 -14.05 12.41
C GLN A 106 1.33 -14.36 13.71
N GLU A 107 1.03 -13.58 14.73
CA GLU A 107 1.51 -13.82 16.09
C GLU A 107 0.49 -14.62 16.89
N LYS A 108 0.81 -14.95 18.14
CA LYS A 108 -0.13 -15.71 19.00
C LYS A 108 -1.32 -14.85 19.45
N THR A 109 -1.06 -13.59 19.77
CA THR A 109 -2.04 -12.63 20.29
C THR A 109 -1.47 -11.22 20.22
N TYR A 110 -2.12 -10.26 20.88
CA TYR A 110 -1.81 -8.85 20.86
C TYR A 110 -0.34 -8.51 21.06
N SER A 111 0.09 -7.47 20.34
CA SER A 111 1.37 -6.80 20.53
C SER A 111 1.22 -5.30 20.36
N ALA A 112 2.06 -4.53 21.05
CA ALA A 112 2.12 -3.09 20.85
C ALA A 112 2.80 -2.74 19.51
N PRO A 113 2.57 -1.54 18.94
CA PRO A 113 3.27 -1.08 17.75
C PRO A 113 4.79 -1.21 17.87
N LEU A 114 5.43 -1.83 16.87
CA LEU A 114 6.88 -2.03 16.80
C LEU A 114 7.47 -2.78 18.01
N ALA A 115 6.66 -3.59 18.71
CA ALA A 115 7.11 -4.40 19.83
C ALA A 115 7.99 -5.58 19.37
N MET A 116 8.74 -6.15 20.33
CA MET A 116 9.49 -7.41 20.17
C MET A 116 8.93 -8.52 21.06
N GLN A 117 7.88 -8.22 21.83
CA GLN A 117 7.29 -9.11 22.81
C GLN A 117 5.77 -9.05 22.72
N LEU A 118 5.12 -10.15 23.08
CA LEU A 118 3.67 -10.21 23.22
C LEU A 118 3.21 -9.30 24.38
N TYR A 119 2.01 -8.76 24.25
CA TYR A 119 1.42 -7.90 25.27
C TYR A 119 0.96 -8.68 26.51
N ALA A 120 0.68 -9.97 26.38
CA ALA A 120 0.25 -10.82 27.49
C ALA A 120 1.43 -11.58 28.10
N LYS A 121 1.49 -11.66 29.45
CA LYS A 121 2.47 -12.51 30.14
C LYS A 121 2.05 -13.97 30.10
N GLU A 122 3.01 -14.84 29.82
CA GLU A 122 2.83 -16.28 29.79
C GLU A 122 3.88 -16.98 30.64
N PHE A 123 3.60 -18.22 31.03
CA PHE A 123 4.60 -19.07 31.66
C PHE A 123 5.56 -19.58 30.58
N VAL A 124 6.79 -19.10 30.62
CA VAL A 124 7.87 -19.50 29.72
C VAL A 124 8.98 -20.17 30.52
N GLN A 125 9.60 -21.18 29.93
CA GLN A 125 10.71 -21.86 30.57
C GLN A 125 12.01 -21.14 30.19
N ARG A 126 12.70 -20.58 31.18
CA ARG A 126 14.07 -20.05 31.04
C ARG A 126 14.98 -20.81 31.98
N ASP A 127 16.07 -21.35 31.46
CA ASP A 127 17.11 -22.03 32.25
C ASP A 127 16.54 -23.10 33.21
N GLY A 128 15.54 -23.84 32.73
CA GLY A 128 14.85 -24.90 33.49
C GLY A 128 13.79 -24.41 34.48
N VAL A 129 13.68 -23.10 34.73
CA VAL A 129 12.68 -22.50 35.63
C VAL A 129 11.51 -21.94 34.83
N THR A 130 10.29 -22.24 35.28
CA THR A 130 9.08 -21.65 34.71
C THR A 130 8.87 -20.26 35.30
N VAL A 131 9.01 -19.23 34.47
CA VAL A 131 8.83 -17.82 34.85
C VAL A 131 7.66 -17.21 34.09
N ARG A 132 6.90 -16.32 34.72
CA ARG A 132 5.79 -15.61 34.08
C ARG A 132 6.27 -14.28 33.52
N ASP A 133 6.54 -14.24 32.22
CA ASP A 133 7.17 -13.11 31.53
C ASP A 133 6.46 -12.81 30.20
N TYR A 134 6.83 -11.72 29.51
CA TYR A 134 6.36 -11.40 28.17
C TYR A 134 7.16 -12.19 27.12
N PRO A 135 6.59 -13.24 26.51
CA PRO A 135 7.28 -14.01 25.49
C PRO A 135 7.66 -13.11 24.29
N ARG A 136 8.77 -13.46 23.65
CA ARG A 136 9.24 -12.80 22.43
C ARG A 136 8.30 -13.10 21.26
N LEU A 137 8.07 -12.10 20.40
CA LEU A 137 7.32 -12.26 19.16
C LEU A 137 8.08 -13.17 18.18
N GLN A 138 7.35 -13.92 17.36
CA GLN A 138 7.94 -14.82 16.36
C GLN A 138 8.45 -14.06 15.13
N HIS A 139 7.79 -12.96 14.79
CA HIS A 139 8.07 -12.14 13.61
C HIS A 139 8.50 -10.72 14.00
N GLY A 140 7.86 -10.13 15.02
CA GLY A 140 8.19 -8.78 15.49
C GLY A 140 9.59 -8.68 16.10
N GLY A 141 10.52 -8.02 15.40
CA GLY A 141 11.91 -7.83 15.85
C GLY A 141 12.67 -9.14 16.07
N ALA A 142 12.27 -10.21 15.40
CA ALA A 142 12.86 -11.55 15.57
C ALA A 142 14.33 -11.63 15.16
N HIS A 143 14.79 -10.73 14.29
CA HIS A 143 16.17 -10.66 13.80
C HIS A 143 17.18 -10.07 14.80
N LEU A 144 16.71 -9.44 15.89
CA LEU A 144 17.60 -8.79 16.86
C LEU A 144 18.10 -9.76 17.94
N ALA A 145 19.31 -9.58 18.44
CA ALA A 145 19.78 -10.38 19.57
C ALA A 145 19.36 -9.75 20.90
N HIS A 146 19.45 -8.42 20.97
CA HIS A 146 19.30 -7.66 22.20
C HIS A 146 18.27 -6.53 22.07
N ALA A 147 17.68 -6.14 23.21
CA ALA A 147 16.56 -5.20 23.21
C ALA A 147 16.95 -3.75 22.92
N ASP A 148 18.20 -3.40 23.18
CA ASP A 148 18.82 -2.10 22.91
C ASP A 148 19.03 -1.83 21.42
N GLU A 149 19.12 -2.89 20.59
CA GLU A 149 19.21 -2.78 19.12
C GLU A 149 17.91 -2.31 18.46
N ARG A 150 16.78 -2.35 19.17
CA ARG A 150 15.44 -2.08 18.61
C ARG A 150 15.30 -0.67 18.05
N LEU A 151 15.63 0.35 18.85
CA LEU A 151 15.50 1.74 18.44
C LEU A 151 16.38 2.11 17.24
N PRO A 152 17.69 1.78 17.23
CA PRO A 152 18.52 2.07 16.07
C PRO A 152 18.08 1.30 14.82
N ASP A 153 17.59 0.06 14.94
CA ASP A 153 17.05 -0.70 13.80
C ASP A 153 15.76 -0.07 13.25
N ILE A 154 14.81 0.32 14.10
CA ILE A 154 13.60 1.05 13.69
C ILE A 154 13.98 2.35 12.97
N ALA A 155 14.89 3.15 13.55
CA ALA A 155 15.33 4.40 12.95
C ALA A 155 16.01 4.16 11.59
N GLY A 156 16.91 3.17 11.51
CA GLY A 156 17.60 2.80 10.28
C GLY A 156 16.64 2.36 9.17
N ARG A 157 15.67 1.50 9.49
CA ARG A 157 14.64 1.03 8.56
C ARG A 157 13.74 2.17 8.09
N ALA A 158 13.26 3.01 9.01
CA ALA A 158 12.43 4.16 8.67
C ALA A 158 13.16 5.15 7.77
N LEU A 159 14.42 5.48 8.08
CA LEU A 159 15.26 6.37 7.26
C LEU A 159 15.57 5.76 5.90
N ALA A 160 15.94 4.47 5.83
CA ALA A 160 16.20 3.79 4.57
C ALA A 160 14.95 3.76 3.68
N GLY A 161 13.79 3.39 4.24
CA GLY A 161 12.53 3.38 3.52
C GLY A 161 12.09 4.78 3.07
N ALA A 162 12.24 5.80 3.92
CA ALA A 162 11.98 7.18 3.55
C ALA A 162 12.92 7.68 2.44
N ALA A 163 14.21 7.29 2.47
CA ALA A 163 15.18 7.63 1.43
C ALA A 163 14.86 6.95 0.09
N GLN A 164 14.47 5.67 0.11
CA GLN A 164 13.98 4.93 -1.06
C GLN A 164 12.73 5.59 -1.64
N GLY A 165 11.77 5.96 -0.79
CA GLY A 165 10.56 6.68 -1.19
C GLY A 165 10.85 8.07 -1.76
N ALA A 166 11.81 8.80 -1.19
CA ALA A 166 12.27 10.09 -1.71
C ALA A 166 12.93 9.93 -3.09
N LEU A 167 13.76 8.90 -3.28
CA LEU A 167 14.37 8.59 -4.57
C LEU A 167 13.29 8.26 -5.62
N ALA A 168 12.31 7.42 -5.27
CA ALA A 168 11.17 7.12 -6.15
C ALA A 168 10.37 8.40 -6.49
N GLY A 169 10.15 9.27 -5.50
CA GLY A 169 9.49 10.57 -5.69
C GLY A 169 10.25 11.49 -6.65
N LEU A 170 11.59 11.53 -6.55
CA LEU A 170 12.45 12.27 -7.48
C LEU A 170 12.35 11.72 -8.91
N LEU A 171 12.31 10.40 -9.07
CA LEU A 171 12.14 9.76 -10.38
C LEU A 171 10.78 10.08 -11.00
N VAL A 172 9.70 10.01 -10.21
CA VAL A 172 8.34 10.40 -10.65
C VAL A 172 8.30 11.87 -11.02
N PHE A 173 8.91 12.74 -10.23
CA PHE A 173 9.01 14.17 -10.50
C PHE A 173 9.79 14.46 -11.80
N ALA A 174 10.95 13.82 -11.99
CA ALA A 174 11.74 13.96 -13.20
C ALA A 174 10.98 13.46 -14.43
N GLY A 175 10.30 12.31 -14.33
CA GLY A 175 9.44 11.77 -15.38
C GLY A 175 8.31 12.73 -15.75
N LEU A 176 7.62 13.29 -14.76
CA LEU A 176 6.56 14.28 -14.95
C LEU A 176 7.09 15.55 -15.63
N ALA A 177 8.25 16.06 -15.17
CA ALA A 177 8.90 17.23 -15.74
C ALA A 177 9.25 17.02 -17.22
N VAL A 178 9.87 15.88 -17.56
CA VAL A 178 10.25 15.53 -18.93
C VAL A 178 9.00 15.34 -19.81
N TRP A 179 8.00 14.60 -19.32
CA TRP A 179 6.76 14.35 -20.05
C TRP A 179 6.02 15.65 -20.37
N GLN A 180 5.86 16.54 -19.38
CA GLN A 180 5.14 17.80 -19.58
C GLN A 180 5.95 18.80 -20.42
N ALA A 181 7.28 18.86 -20.24
CA ALA A 181 8.16 19.69 -21.07
C ALA A 181 8.09 19.28 -22.56
N ARG A 182 8.16 17.97 -22.85
CA ARG A 182 8.01 17.44 -24.21
C ARG A 182 6.63 17.72 -24.80
N ARG A 183 5.57 17.55 -24.01
CA ARG A 183 4.19 17.80 -24.46
C ARG A 183 3.93 19.27 -24.76
N SER A 184 4.53 20.17 -23.99
CA SER A 184 4.38 21.62 -24.17
C SER A 184 5.46 22.25 -25.05
N GLN A 185 6.37 21.45 -25.63
CA GLN A 185 7.48 21.91 -26.48
C GLN A 185 8.36 22.99 -25.79
N VAL A 186 8.57 22.86 -24.48
CA VAL A 186 9.43 23.74 -23.68
C VAL A 186 10.62 22.97 -23.12
N SER A 187 11.70 23.66 -22.76
CA SER A 187 12.85 23.00 -22.11
C SER A 187 12.51 22.60 -20.68
N VAL A 188 13.14 21.54 -20.17
CA VAL A 188 12.95 21.10 -18.77
C VAL A 188 13.30 22.21 -17.78
N GLY A 189 14.32 23.03 -18.06
CA GLY A 189 14.70 24.18 -17.22
C GLY A 189 13.59 25.23 -17.11
N THR A 190 12.94 25.58 -18.23
CA THR A 190 11.81 26.52 -18.22
C THR A 190 10.59 25.96 -17.50
N TRP A 191 10.31 24.65 -17.66
CA TRP A 191 9.26 23.97 -16.92
C TRP A 191 9.52 23.98 -15.41
N LEU A 192 10.76 23.68 -14.99
CA LEU A 192 11.16 23.71 -13.58
C LEU A 192 11.03 25.12 -12.99
N ALA A 193 11.38 26.16 -13.73
CA ALA A 193 11.18 27.54 -13.31
C ALA A 193 9.69 27.89 -13.17
N ALA A 194 8.83 27.40 -14.07
CA ALA A 194 7.38 27.56 -13.97
C ALA A 194 6.79 26.80 -12.76
N TRP A 195 7.28 25.58 -12.48
CA TRP A 195 6.90 24.80 -11.31
C TRP A 195 7.29 25.51 -10.00
N ARG A 196 8.57 25.92 -9.88
CA ARG A 196 9.07 26.73 -8.74
C ARG A 196 8.39 28.08 -8.61
N GLY A 197 7.86 28.63 -9.71
CA GLY A 197 7.10 29.88 -9.75
C GLY A 197 5.60 29.71 -9.56
N GLY A 198 5.07 28.47 -9.58
CA GLY A 198 3.63 28.19 -9.41
C GLY A 198 2.79 28.58 -10.64
N ARG A 199 3.42 28.71 -11.81
CA ARG A 199 2.81 29.24 -13.05
C ARG A 199 2.26 28.15 -13.99
N LEU A 200 2.15 26.91 -13.53
CA LEU A 200 1.74 25.77 -14.36
C LEU A 200 0.21 25.70 -14.60
N GLY A 201 -0.60 26.57 -13.98
CA GLY A 201 -2.06 26.59 -14.15
C GLY A 201 -2.82 25.48 -13.41
N TRP A 202 -2.11 24.69 -12.60
CA TRP A 202 -2.63 23.65 -11.70
C TRP A 202 -1.69 23.54 -10.47
N PRO A 203 -2.13 22.96 -9.34
CA PRO A 203 -1.39 22.96 -8.08
C PRO A 203 -0.25 21.91 -8.07
N ALA A 204 0.70 22.08 -8.99
CA ALA A 204 1.76 21.13 -9.27
C ALA A 204 2.69 20.86 -8.09
N ARG A 205 2.97 21.89 -7.28
CA ARG A 205 3.80 21.72 -6.08
C ARG A 205 3.11 20.81 -5.07
N THR A 206 1.83 21.05 -4.81
CA THR A 206 1.05 20.22 -3.89
C THR A 206 1.00 18.78 -4.35
N VAL A 207 0.74 18.53 -5.63
CA VAL A 207 0.71 17.15 -6.16
C VAL A 207 2.07 16.47 -6.02
N VAL A 208 3.16 17.13 -6.42
CA VAL A 208 4.51 16.56 -6.31
C VAL A 208 4.89 16.31 -4.85
N LEU A 209 4.63 17.26 -3.96
CA LEU A 209 4.95 17.13 -2.53
C LEU A 209 4.11 16.04 -1.85
N MET A 210 2.81 15.96 -2.17
CA MET A 210 1.94 14.90 -1.65
C MET A 210 2.39 13.53 -2.13
N VAL A 211 2.66 13.36 -3.42
CA VAL A 211 3.17 12.09 -3.97
C VAL A 211 4.50 11.72 -3.33
N ALA A 212 5.43 12.67 -3.21
CA ALA A 212 6.71 12.43 -2.53
C ALA A 212 6.51 12.01 -1.07
N ALA A 213 5.67 12.72 -0.32
CA ALA A 213 5.36 12.39 1.08
C ALA A 213 4.72 11.00 1.21
N MET A 214 3.77 10.65 0.33
CA MET A 214 3.13 9.33 0.32
C MET A 214 4.13 8.21 -0.01
N LEU A 215 5.05 8.43 -0.95
CA LEU A 215 6.10 7.46 -1.28
C LEU A 215 7.12 7.31 -0.15
N MET A 216 7.51 8.40 0.51
CA MET A 216 8.40 8.37 1.67
C MET A 216 7.76 7.62 2.85
N LEU A 217 6.50 7.93 3.17
CA LEU A 217 5.75 7.25 4.22
C LEU A 217 5.53 5.77 3.88
N GLY A 218 5.09 5.47 2.66
CA GLY A 218 4.90 4.10 2.19
C GLY A 218 6.19 3.28 2.21
N GLY A 219 7.32 3.86 1.77
CA GLY A 219 8.64 3.23 1.84
C GLY A 219 9.09 2.97 3.28
N ALA A 220 8.92 3.94 4.18
CA ALA A 220 9.23 3.76 5.60
C ALA A 220 8.38 2.65 6.23
N MET A 221 7.07 2.65 5.96
CA MET A 221 6.15 1.62 6.44
C MET A 221 6.52 0.24 5.89
N MET A 222 6.85 0.12 4.61
CA MET A 222 7.26 -1.15 3.99
C MET A 222 8.55 -1.71 4.63
N GLN A 223 9.55 -0.86 4.90
CA GLN A 223 10.79 -1.31 5.53
C GLN A 223 10.63 -1.68 7.01
N LEU A 224 9.74 -0.98 7.73
CA LEU A 224 9.39 -1.35 9.10
C LEU A 224 8.60 -2.67 9.12
N ALA A 225 7.59 -2.80 8.26
CA ALA A 225 6.77 -4.00 8.09
C ALA A 225 7.59 -5.27 7.77
N ALA A 226 8.74 -5.10 7.11
CA ALA A 226 9.63 -6.21 6.81
C ALA A 226 10.23 -6.89 8.07
N GLY A 227 10.31 -6.19 9.21
CA GLY A 227 10.86 -6.72 10.46
C GLY A 227 9.98 -6.53 11.70
N TYR A 228 8.86 -5.81 11.60
CA TYR A 228 7.99 -5.49 12.74
C TYR A 228 6.52 -5.41 12.31
N HIS A 229 5.64 -5.56 13.29
CA HIS A 229 4.24 -5.16 13.15
C HIS A 229 4.12 -3.65 13.40
N VAL A 230 3.98 -2.85 12.33
CA VAL A 230 4.04 -1.38 12.38
C VAL A 230 3.03 -0.80 13.36
N PHE A 231 1.80 -1.34 13.36
CA PHE A 231 0.72 -0.95 14.27
C PHE A 231 0.42 -2.01 15.33
N GLY A 232 1.28 -3.03 15.47
CA GLY A 232 1.07 -4.16 16.36
C GLY A 232 0.15 -5.22 15.77
N THR A 233 -0.30 -6.13 16.63
CA THR A 233 -1.18 -7.24 16.26
C THR A 233 -2.43 -7.24 17.12
N ASP A 234 -3.50 -7.81 16.59
CA ASP A 234 -4.79 -7.91 17.25
C ASP A 234 -4.92 -9.16 18.15
N LYS A 235 -6.14 -9.48 18.60
CA LYS A 235 -6.39 -10.60 19.52
C LYS A 235 -6.04 -11.97 18.96
N VAL A 236 -6.18 -12.14 17.65
CA VAL A 236 -5.87 -13.37 16.93
C VAL A 236 -4.45 -13.33 16.35
N GLY A 237 -3.69 -12.27 16.62
CA GLY A 237 -2.31 -12.10 16.17
C GLY A 237 -2.18 -11.61 14.73
N GLN A 238 -3.26 -11.12 14.13
CA GLN A 238 -3.24 -10.57 12.77
C GLN A 238 -2.63 -9.16 12.80
N ASP A 239 -1.84 -8.84 11.77
CA ASP A 239 -1.19 -7.54 11.65
C ASP A 239 -2.22 -6.40 11.46
N VAL A 240 -2.15 -5.39 12.33
CA VAL A 240 -3.11 -4.27 12.33
C VAL A 240 -2.93 -3.36 11.12
N LEU A 241 -1.72 -3.23 10.57
CA LEU A 241 -1.49 -2.49 9.32
C LEU A 241 -2.15 -3.21 8.15
N TYR A 242 -2.06 -4.54 8.08
CA TYR A 242 -2.79 -5.32 7.07
C TYR A 242 -4.30 -5.09 7.14
N ILE A 243 -4.88 -5.19 8.34
CA ILE A 243 -6.32 -4.93 8.56
C ILE A 243 -6.67 -3.48 8.22
N SER A 244 -5.81 -2.50 8.54
CA SER A 244 -6.12 -1.07 8.32
C SER A 244 -6.09 -0.67 6.84
N LEU A 245 -5.39 -1.43 6.00
CA LEU A 245 -5.32 -1.18 4.56
C LEU A 245 -6.51 -1.82 3.82
N LYS A 246 -7.13 -2.84 4.41
CA LYS A 246 -8.23 -3.63 3.85
C LYS A 246 -9.58 -3.13 4.33
#